data_AF-D2PM92-F1
#
_entry.id   AF-D2PM92-F1
#
_cell.length_a   1.000
_cell.length_b   1.000
_cell.length_c   1.000
_cell.angle_alpha   90.00
_cell.angle_beta   90.00
_cell.angle_gamma   90.00
#
_symmetry.space_group_name_H-M   'P 1'
#
loop_
_entity.id
_entity.type
_entity.pdbx_description
1 polymer ?
#
loop_
_entity_poly.entity_id
_entity_poly.type
_entity_poly.pdbx_seq_one_letter_code
_entity_poly.pdbx_strand_id
1 'polypeptide(L)'
;MTNQTAELTVAHDSIADQPPAGLRWLLAGGGAIGFLAAFVLTVERFHLLTDPNYKPSCSINSVLSCGSVMMSDQAALFGFPNPLLGIAGFAIVTTLGVVLLAGVQLPRWIWLGLQVGATAAAVLIHWLIYQSIYSIGALCPYCMVVWAVTIPIFWFVTLHTFRRAGWVRSLSGYHTVMIAAWALFVTGIVLTRFWLGNG
;
A
#
# COMPACT_ATOMS: atom_id res chain seq x y z
N MET A 1 -8.30 -22.62 42.48
CA MET A 1 -9.41 -21.95 41.75
C MET A 1 -9.04 -20.56 41.23
N THR A 2 -8.08 -19.84 41.82
CA THR A 2 -7.64 -18.49 41.38
C THR A 2 -6.80 -18.47 40.09
N ASN A 3 -5.99 -19.50 39.80
CA ASN A 3 -5.23 -19.55 38.54
C ASN A 3 -6.09 -19.84 37.31
N GLN A 4 -7.14 -20.65 37.48
CA GLN A 4 -7.97 -21.10 36.37
C GLN A 4 -8.86 -19.98 35.82
N THR A 5 -9.33 -19.07 36.68
CA THR A 5 -10.04 -17.86 36.24
C THR A 5 -9.09 -16.87 35.59
N ALA A 6 -7.87 -16.68 36.11
CA ALA A 6 -6.86 -15.82 35.50
C ALA A 6 -6.46 -16.30 34.09
N GLU A 7 -6.22 -17.60 33.91
CA GLU A 7 -5.92 -18.20 32.60
C GLU A 7 -7.10 -18.10 31.63
N LEU A 8 -8.34 -18.32 32.09
CA LEU A 8 -9.53 -18.17 31.25
C LEU A 8 -9.74 -16.72 30.79
N THR A 9 -9.41 -15.74 31.65
CA THR A 9 -9.54 -14.31 31.34
C THR A 9 -8.46 -13.87 30.35
N VAL A 10 -7.21 -14.32 30.54
CA VAL A 10 -6.10 -14.06 29.61
C VAL A 10 -6.36 -14.71 28.25
N ALA A 11 -6.88 -15.94 28.20
CA ALA A 11 -7.26 -16.62 26.96
C ALA A 11 -8.43 -15.91 26.24
N HIS A 12 -9.41 -15.40 26.98
CA HIS A 12 -10.53 -14.66 26.41
C HIS A 12 -10.11 -13.28 25.84
N ASP A 13 -9.29 -12.53 26.57
CA ASP A 13 -8.75 -11.23 26.12
C ASP A 13 -7.81 -11.39 24.92
N SER A 14 -7.01 -12.46 24.89
CA SER A 14 -6.12 -12.74 23.78
C SER A 14 -6.88 -13.13 22.50
N ILE A 15 -7.99 -13.87 22.59
CA ILE A 15 -8.84 -14.15 21.41
C ILE A 15 -9.58 -12.88 20.94
N ALA A 16 -9.99 -12.00 21.87
CA ALA A 16 -10.74 -10.79 21.57
C ALA A 16 -9.91 -9.70 20.86
N ASP A 17 -8.59 -9.67 21.03
CA ASP A 17 -7.74 -8.61 20.47
C ASP A 17 -7.17 -8.89 19.07
N GLN A 18 -7.26 -10.14 18.59
CA GLN A 18 -6.67 -10.55 17.31
C GLN A 18 -7.32 -9.85 16.10
N PRO A 19 -6.54 -9.38 15.11
CA PRO A 19 -7.09 -8.81 13.90
C PRO A 19 -7.83 -9.88 13.06
N PRO A 20 -8.87 -9.47 12.30
CA PRO A 20 -9.58 -10.37 11.38
C PRO A 20 -8.62 -11.08 10.43
N ALA A 21 -8.91 -12.33 10.06
CA ALA A 21 -8.05 -13.13 9.19
C ALA A 21 -7.74 -12.42 7.86
N GLY A 22 -8.72 -11.70 7.29
CA GLY A 22 -8.52 -10.90 6.08
C GLY A 22 -7.44 -9.83 6.22
N LEU A 23 -7.35 -9.13 7.37
CA LEU A 23 -6.30 -8.12 7.60
C LEU A 23 -4.91 -8.76 7.68
N ARG A 24 -4.80 -9.93 8.32
CA ARG A 24 -3.52 -10.64 8.44
C ARG A 24 -2.97 -11.05 7.07
N TRP A 25 -3.83 -11.64 6.24
CA TRP A 25 -3.49 -11.99 4.85
C TRP A 25 -3.22 -10.77 3.98
N LEU A 26 -3.97 -9.68 4.17
CA LEU A 26 -3.74 -8.44 3.44
C LEU A 26 -2.35 -7.86 3.75
N LEU A 27 -1.93 -7.82 5.01
CA LEU A 27 -0.61 -7.33 5.38
C LEU A 27 0.50 -8.25 4.84
N ALA A 28 0.35 -9.57 5.01
CA ALA A 28 1.37 -10.52 4.54
C ALA A 28 1.48 -10.53 3.00
N GLY A 29 0.36 -10.80 2.32
CA GLY A 29 0.31 -10.94 0.86
C GLY A 29 0.36 -9.61 0.13
N GLY A 30 -0.44 -8.62 0.55
CA GLY A 30 -0.43 -7.29 -0.04
C GLY A 30 0.91 -6.57 0.18
N GLY A 31 1.51 -6.74 1.37
CA GLY A 31 2.88 -6.31 1.62
C GLY A 31 3.88 -6.97 0.68
N ALA A 32 3.81 -8.30 0.51
CA ALA A 32 4.76 -9.02 -0.34
C ALA A 32 4.64 -8.62 -1.81
N ILE A 33 3.42 -8.43 -2.31
CA ILE A 33 3.16 -7.93 -3.67
C ILE A 33 3.73 -6.52 -3.85
N GLY A 34 3.48 -5.63 -2.89
CA GLY A 34 4.05 -4.27 -2.89
C GLY A 34 5.57 -4.27 -2.85
N PHE A 35 6.17 -5.13 -2.02
CA PHE A 35 7.61 -5.30 -1.95
C PHE A 35 8.20 -5.74 -3.28
N LEU A 36 7.63 -6.76 -3.92
CA LEU A 36 8.09 -7.25 -5.22
C LEU A 36 7.98 -6.18 -6.30
N ALA A 37 6.86 -5.44 -6.34
CA ALA A 37 6.69 -4.34 -7.30
C ALA A 37 7.73 -3.22 -7.09
N ALA A 38 7.97 -2.82 -5.83
CA ALA A 38 8.96 -1.81 -5.49
C ALA A 38 10.41 -2.29 -5.76
N PHE A 39 10.69 -3.57 -5.52
CA PHE A 39 11.97 -4.19 -5.80
C PHE A 39 12.27 -4.20 -7.30
N VAL A 40 11.32 -4.70 -8.11
CA VAL A 40 11.46 -4.70 -9.58
C VAL A 40 11.63 -3.28 -10.10
N LEU A 41 10.84 -2.31 -9.63
CA LEU A 41 11.01 -0.89 -9.99
C LEU A 41 12.41 -0.36 -9.69
N THR A 42 13.00 -0.77 -8.57
CA THR A 42 14.35 -0.36 -8.20
C THR A 42 15.38 -0.96 -9.16
N VAL A 43 15.23 -2.25 -9.50
CA VAL A 43 16.10 -2.94 -10.47
C VAL A 43 16.01 -2.31 -11.86
N GLU A 44 14.78 -2.07 -12.35
CA GLU A 44 14.51 -1.41 -13.62
C GLU A 44 15.16 -0.02 -13.68
N ARG A 45 15.11 0.73 -12.58
CA ARG A 45 15.78 2.03 -12.47
C ARG A 45 17.30 1.93 -12.53
N PHE A 46 17.90 0.93 -11.90
CA PHE A 46 19.35 0.72 -12.00
C PHE A 46 19.79 0.38 -13.42
N HIS A 47 19.03 -0.46 -14.13
CA HIS A 47 19.33 -0.75 -15.53
C HIS A 47 19.25 0.50 -16.40
N LEU A 48 18.22 1.34 -16.21
CA LEU A 48 18.06 2.59 -16.94
C LEU A 48 19.18 3.60 -16.66
N LEU A 49 19.71 3.64 -15.43
CA LEU A 49 20.86 4.47 -15.06
C LEU A 49 22.17 3.97 -15.68
N THR A 50 22.26 2.68 -15.98
CA THR A 50 23.48 2.06 -16.54
C THR A 50 23.48 2.11 -18.06
N ASP A 51 22.33 1.92 -18.69
CA ASP A 51 22.12 2.02 -20.14
C ASP A 51 20.87 2.87 -20.43
N PRO A 52 21.04 4.11 -20.90
CA PRO A 52 19.93 4.98 -21.27
C PRO A 52 19.04 4.43 -22.39
N ASN A 53 19.52 3.46 -23.17
CA ASN A 53 18.73 2.80 -24.22
C ASN A 53 17.96 1.58 -23.72
N TYR A 54 18.14 1.20 -22.45
CA TYR A 54 17.39 0.12 -21.82
C TYR A 54 15.89 0.41 -21.85
N LYS A 55 15.10 -0.57 -22.29
CA LYS A 55 13.64 -0.49 -22.30
C LYS A 55 13.09 -1.24 -21.09
N PRO A 56 12.50 -0.54 -20.10
CA PRO A 56 11.95 -1.20 -18.93
C PRO A 56 10.85 -2.18 -19.29
N SER A 57 10.75 -3.29 -18.55
CA SER A 57 9.74 -4.34 -18.79
C SER A 57 8.30 -3.82 -18.68
N CYS A 58 8.10 -2.76 -17.90
CA CYS A 58 6.82 -2.12 -17.70
C CYS A 58 6.55 -0.94 -18.64
N SER A 59 7.43 -0.70 -19.64
CA SER A 59 7.24 0.29 -20.70
C SER A 59 6.64 -0.37 -21.95
N ILE A 60 5.31 -0.38 -22.03
CA ILE A 60 4.55 -1.08 -23.08
C ILE A 60 4.24 -0.15 -24.26
N ASN A 61 3.91 1.11 -23.97
CA ASN A 61 3.60 2.13 -24.97
C ASN A 61 3.89 3.55 -24.40
N SER A 62 3.58 4.60 -25.16
CA SER A 62 3.84 6.00 -24.74
C SER A 62 3.07 6.41 -23.49
N VAL A 63 1.87 5.84 -23.25
CA VAL A 63 1.05 6.08 -22.07
C VAL A 63 1.52 5.24 -20.88
N LEU A 64 1.80 3.96 -21.11
CA LEU A 64 2.31 3.01 -20.12
C LEU A 64 3.83 2.96 -20.20
N SER A 65 4.50 4.00 -19.71
CA SER A 65 5.96 4.11 -19.72
C SER A 65 6.52 4.37 -18.33
N CYS A 66 7.35 3.43 -17.86
CA CYS A 66 8.09 3.59 -16.61
C CYS A 66 9.28 4.54 -16.74
N GLY A 67 9.88 4.65 -17.94
CA GLY A 67 11.08 5.47 -18.15
C GLY A 67 10.83 6.96 -17.89
N SER A 68 9.75 7.51 -18.45
CA SER A 68 9.36 8.91 -18.23
C SER A 68 9.01 9.19 -16.77
N VAL A 69 8.36 8.24 -16.08
CA VAL A 69 8.01 8.37 -14.66
C VAL A 69 9.26 8.31 -13.79
N MET A 70 10.16 7.36 -14.02
CA MET A 70 11.36 7.18 -13.20
C MET A 70 12.38 8.31 -13.38
N MET A 71 12.49 8.90 -14.57
CA MET A 71 13.43 10.00 -14.83
C MET A 71 12.94 11.37 -14.35
N SER A 72 11.71 11.45 -13.85
CA SER A 72 11.15 12.69 -13.30
C SER A 72 11.75 13.05 -11.93
N ASP A 73 11.84 14.34 -11.60
CA ASP A 73 12.35 14.80 -10.30
C ASP A 73 11.50 14.28 -9.13
N GLN A 74 10.21 14.05 -9.38
CA GLN A 74 9.25 13.51 -8.43
C GLN A 74 9.56 12.06 -8.03
N ALA A 75 10.38 11.34 -8.81
CA ALA A 75 10.77 9.96 -8.54
C ALA A 75 11.81 9.82 -7.42
N ALA A 76 12.36 10.93 -6.91
CA ALA A 76 13.31 10.93 -5.80
C ALA A 76 12.92 11.93 -4.69
N LEU A 77 12.18 11.45 -3.68
CA LEU A 77 11.97 12.19 -2.44
C LEU A 77 13.19 12.07 -1.53
N PHE A 78 13.51 13.17 -0.85
CA PHE A 78 14.62 13.25 0.12
C PHE A 78 16.01 12.90 -0.47
N GLY A 79 16.16 13.00 -1.80
CA GLY A 79 17.43 12.73 -2.50
C GLY A 79 17.67 11.26 -2.85
N PHE A 80 16.71 10.36 -2.63
CA PHE A 80 16.83 8.96 -3.01
C PHE A 80 15.57 8.44 -3.73
N PRO A 81 15.68 7.38 -4.56
CA PRO A 81 14.55 6.88 -5.32
C PRO A 81 13.38 6.42 -4.45
N ASN A 82 12.16 6.87 -4.75
CA ASN A 82 10.93 6.48 -4.04
C ASN A 82 10.73 4.95 -3.92
N PRO A 83 11.08 4.12 -4.92
CA PRO A 83 10.97 2.67 -4.79
C PRO A 83 11.70 2.08 -3.56
N LEU A 84 12.77 2.73 -3.09
CA LEU A 84 13.48 2.29 -1.86
C LEU A 84 12.63 2.47 -0.59
N LEU A 85 11.84 3.55 -0.51
CA LEU A 85 10.85 3.71 0.56
C LEU A 85 9.81 2.58 0.51
N GLY A 86 9.39 2.22 -0.71
CA GLY A 86 8.49 1.11 -0.94
C GLY A 86 9.05 -0.21 -0.41
N ILE A 87 10.29 -0.56 -0.78
CA ILE A 87 10.97 -1.78 -0.30
C ILE A 87 10.97 -1.82 1.24
N ALA A 88 11.43 -0.75 1.90
CA ALA A 88 11.51 -0.71 3.36
C ALA A 88 10.13 -0.82 4.01
N GLY A 89 9.17 -0.02 3.57
CA GLY A 89 7.81 0.00 4.12
C GLY A 89 7.09 -1.33 3.92
N PHE A 90 7.12 -1.89 2.72
CA PHE A 90 6.46 -3.16 2.42
C PHE A 90 7.13 -4.35 3.10
N ALA A 91 8.45 -4.36 3.25
CA ALA A 91 9.13 -5.38 4.03
C ALA A 91 8.60 -5.43 5.47
N ILE A 92 8.49 -4.26 6.13
CA ILE A 92 7.92 -4.16 7.49
C ILE A 92 6.48 -4.67 7.51
N VAL A 93 5.65 -4.23 6.56
CA VAL A 93 4.24 -4.65 6.46
C VAL A 93 4.13 -6.17 6.30
N THR A 94 4.91 -6.77 5.40
CA THR A 94 4.96 -8.23 5.19
C THR A 94 5.38 -8.95 6.46
N THR A 95 6.46 -8.51 7.12
CA THR A 95 6.93 -9.12 8.37
C THR A 95 5.86 -9.08 9.44
N LEU A 96 5.20 -7.94 9.65
CA LEU A 96 4.10 -7.82 10.62
C LEU A 96 2.92 -8.72 10.24
N GLY A 97 2.58 -8.82 8.95
CA GLY A 97 1.56 -9.74 8.46
C GLY A 97 1.88 -11.21 8.77
N VAL A 98 3.11 -11.66 8.53
CA VAL A 98 3.56 -13.03 8.83
C VAL A 98 3.55 -13.29 10.33
N VAL A 99 4.02 -12.34 11.14
CA VAL A 99 3.98 -12.43 12.61
C VAL A 99 2.55 -12.60 13.12
N LEU A 100 1.58 -11.86 12.55
CA LEU A 100 0.15 -12.01 12.87
C LEU A 100 -0.43 -13.36 12.38
N LEU A 101 0.02 -13.89 11.25
CA LEU A 101 -0.39 -15.21 10.77
C LEU A 101 0.15 -16.34 11.67
N ALA A 102 1.32 -16.13 12.29
CA ALA A 102 1.86 -17.03 13.31
C ALA A 102 1.10 -16.96 14.67
N GLY A 103 0.08 -16.10 14.79
CA GLY A 103 -0.75 -15.96 15.99
C GLY A 103 -0.19 -15.01 17.04
N VAL A 104 0.87 -14.27 16.73
CA VAL A 104 1.47 -13.30 17.65
C VAL A 104 0.59 -12.07 17.78
N GLN A 105 0.41 -11.59 19.00
CA GLN A 105 -0.33 -10.36 19.27
C GLN A 105 0.59 -9.15 19.16
N LEU A 106 0.19 -8.14 18.39
CA LEU A 106 0.96 -6.92 18.26
C LEU A 106 0.48 -5.88 19.29
N PRO A 107 1.39 -5.26 20.08
CA PRO A 107 1.02 -4.19 20.98
C PRO A 107 0.51 -2.96 20.23
N ARG A 108 -0.31 -2.14 20.90
CA ARG A 108 -0.98 -0.96 20.32
C ARG A 108 -0.03 0.04 19.65
N TRP A 109 1.19 0.19 20.15
CA TRP A 109 2.17 1.12 19.56
C TRP A 109 2.63 0.69 18.16
N ILE A 110 2.71 -0.62 17.89
CA ILE A 110 3.03 -1.12 16.54
C ILE A 110 1.90 -0.76 15.57
N TRP A 111 0.65 -0.92 15.98
CA TRP A 111 -0.50 -0.52 15.18
C TRP A 111 -0.53 0.99 14.90
N LEU A 112 -0.17 1.82 15.89
CA LEU A 112 -0.05 3.27 15.69
C LEU A 112 1.09 3.62 14.73
N GLY A 113 2.26 2.98 14.86
CA GLY A 113 3.36 3.16 13.93
C GLY A 113 3.00 2.74 12.51
N LEU A 114 2.33 1.60 12.36
CA LEU A 114 1.81 1.10 11.08
C LEU A 114 0.77 2.06 10.49
N GLN A 115 -0.11 2.63 11.31
CA GLN A 115 -1.08 3.63 10.88
C GLN A 115 -0.39 4.89 10.36
N VAL A 116 0.60 5.42 11.08
CA VAL A 116 1.35 6.61 10.67
C VAL A 116 2.06 6.35 9.33
N GLY A 117 2.76 5.22 9.23
CA GLY A 117 3.44 4.82 7.99
C GLY A 117 2.48 4.63 6.82
N ALA A 118 1.37 3.93 7.02
CA ALA A 118 0.36 3.72 5.98
C ALA A 118 -0.33 5.02 5.55
N THR A 119 -0.54 5.96 6.48
CA THR A 119 -1.10 7.29 6.17
C THR A 119 -0.11 8.10 5.33
N ALA A 120 1.16 8.13 5.71
CA ALA A 120 2.21 8.80 4.94
C ALA A 120 2.33 8.20 3.53
N ALA A 121 2.30 6.87 3.41
CA ALA A 121 2.33 6.18 2.13
C ALA A 121 1.09 6.49 1.27
N ALA A 122 -0.10 6.51 1.86
CA ALA A 122 -1.33 6.86 1.15
C ALA A 122 -1.27 8.29 0.62
N VAL A 123 -0.84 9.27 1.43
CA VAL A 123 -0.67 10.67 0.99
C VAL A 123 0.34 10.76 -0.15
N LEU A 124 1.49 10.11 0.00
CA LEU A 124 2.54 10.10 -1.02
C LEU A 124 2.03 9.51 -2.34
N ILE A 125 1.29 8.41 -2.29
CA ILE A 125 0.73 7.76 -3.48
C ILE A 125 -0.28 8.65 -4.18
N HIS A 126 -1.18 9.32 -3.45
CA HIS A 126 -2.14 10.23 -4.09
C HIS A 126 -1.43 11.40 -4.78
N TRP A 127 -0.38 11.93 -4.15
CA TRP A 127 0.45 12.95 -4.78
C TRP A 127 1.14 12.42 -6.04
N LEU A 128 1.74 11.23 -6.00
CA LEU A 128 2.37 10.60 -7.17
C LEU A 128 1.37 10.29 -8.30
N ILE A 129 0.16 9.82 -7.97
CA ILE A 129 -0.93 9.63 -8.94
C ILE A 129 -1.20 10.94 -9.67
N TYR A 130 -1.35 12.03 -8.92
CA TYR A 130 -1.57 13.36 -9.51
C TYR A 130 -0.42 13.77 -10.41
N GLN A 131 0.84 13.61 -9.98
CA GLN A 131 2.01 13.93 -10.80
C GLN A 131 2.07 13.09 -12.08
N SER A 132 1.85 11.78 -11.99
CA SER A 132 1.83 10.88 -13.15
C SER A 132 0.77 11.27 -14.19
N ILE A 133 -0.45 11.58 -13.74
CA ILE A 133 -1.58 11.87 -14.64
C ILE A 133 -1.50 13.29 -15.21
N TYR A 134 -1.17 14.29 -14.39
CA TYR A 134 -1.31 15.71 -14.76
C TYR A 134 0.00 16.39 -15.15
N SER A 135 1.15 15.91 -14.66
CA SER A 135 2.46 16.51 -14.96
C SER A 135 3.27 15.70 -15.97
N ILE A 136 3.34 14.38 -15.79
CA ILE A 136 4.20 13.51 -16.61
C ILE A 136 3.43 13.02 -17.85
N GLY A 137 2.13 12.75 -17.72
CA GLY A 137 1.33 12.19 -18.80
C GLY A 137 1.70 10.74 -19.12
N ALA A 138 2.17 9.98 -18.13
CA ALA A 138 2.50 8.57 -18.28
C ALA A 138 2.23 7.79 -16.98
N LEU A 139 1.95 6.51 -17.12
CA LEU A 139 1.59 5.58 -16.05
C LEU A 139 2.54 4.39 -16.04
N CYS A 140 2.84 3.89 -14.84
CA CYS A 140 3.68 2.72 -14.64
C CYS A 140 2.83 1.58 -14.05
N PRO A 141 2.78 0.40 -14.71
CA PRO A 141 2.08 -0.78 -14.18
C PRO A 141 2.50 -1.18 -12.77
N TYR A 142 3.80 -1.19 -12.46
CA TYR A 142 4.28 -1.52 -11.12
C TYR A 142 3.88 -0.47 -10.07
N CYS A 143 3.88 0.83 -10.42
CA CYS A 143 3.36 1.87 -9.54
C CYS A 143 1.87 1.66 -9.26
N MET A 144 1.07 1.32 -10.28
CA MET A 144 -0.35 1.02 -10.10
C MET A 144 -0.59 -0.16 -9.15
N VAL A 145 0.27 -1.19 -9.20
CA VAL A 145 0.25 -2.30 -8.22
C VAL A 145 0.51 -1.77 -6.80
N VAL A 146 1.53 -0.93 -6.61
CA VAL A 146 1.82 -0.29 -5.32
C VAL A 146 0.63 0.53 -4.82
N TRP A 147 -0.05 1.28 -5.70
CA TRP A 147 -1.27 2.01 -5.35
C TRP A 147 -2.38 1.08 -4.90
N ALA A 148 -2.62 0.02 -5.67
CA ALA A 148 -3.68 -0.95 -5.43
C ALA A 148 -3.53 -1.71 -4.11
N VAL A 149 -2.31 -1.99 -3.64
CA VAL A 149 -2.10 -2.66 -2.35
C VAL A 149 -2.06 -1.69 -1.17
N THR A 150 -1.54 -0.48 -1.35
CA THR A 150 -1.35 0.46 -0.23
C THR A 150 -2.67 1.00 0.31
N ILE A 151 -3.63 1.32 -0.57
CA ILE A 151 -4.91 1.89 -0.12
C ILE A 151 -5.74 0.92 0.72
N PRO A 152 -5.91 -0.37 0.33
CA PRO A 152 -6.51 -1.36 1.20
C PRO A 152 -5.76 -1.50 2.53
N ILE A 153 -4.42 -1.58 2.52
CA ILE A 153 -3.62 -1.68 3.75
C ILE A 153 -3.93 -0.49 4.68
N PHE A 154 -3.85 0.74 4.16
CA PHE A 154 -4.18 1.94 4.92
C PHE A 154 -5.59 1.89 5.50
N TRP A 155 -6.58 1.52 4.69
CA TRP A 155 -7.98 1.52 5.12
C TRP A 155 -8.23 0.49 6.23
N PHE A 156 -7.81 -0.76 6.04
CA PHE A 156 -8.05 -1.80 7.04
C PHE A 156 -7.21 -1.62 8.31
N VAL A 157 -5.99 -1.08 8.21
CA VAL A 157 -5.19 -0.70 9.39
C VAL A 157 -5.90 0.43 10.16
N THR A 158 -6.49 1.41 9.45
CA THR A 158 -7.26 2.51 10.06
C THR A 158 -8.47 1.97 10.82
N LEU A 159 -9.26 1.10 10.17
CA LEU A 159 -10.42 0.48 10.81
C LEU A 159 -10.04 -0.33 12.04
N HIS A 160 -8.94 -1.09 11.99
CA HIS A 160 -8.50 -1.88 13.13
C HIS A 160 -7.97 -1.00 14.28
N THR A 161 -7.10 -0.03 13.97
CA THR A 161 -6.46 0.86 14.95
C THR A 161 -7.49 1.71 15.70
N PHE A 162 -8.50 2.20 14.98
CA PHE A 162 -9.54 3.08 15.52
C PHE A 162 -10.88 2.39 15.78
N ARG A 163 -10.94 1.04 15.82
CA ARG A 163 -12.20 0.27 16.02
C ARG A 163 -13.04 0.65 17.23
N ARG A 164 -12.45 1.29 18.24
CA ARG A 164 -13.13 1.77 19.46
C ARG A 164 -13.76 3.16 19.29
N ALA A 165 -13.46 3.87 18.22
CA ALA A 165 -14.03 5.19 17.94
C ALA A 165 -15.41 5.06 17.28
N GLY A 166 -16.39 5.84 17.74
CA GLY A 166 -17.79 5.73 17.30
C GLY A 166 -18.01 5.88 15.78
N TRP A 167 -17.19 6.71 15.12
CA TRP A 167 -17.25 6.92 13.67
C TRP A 167 -16.85 5.68 12.84
N VAL A 168 -15.95 4.84 13.36
CA VAL A 168 -15.49 3.62 12.67
C VAL A 168 -16.58 2.55 12.61
N ARG A 169 -17.44 2.49 13.63
CA ARG A 169 -18.54 1.53 13.68
C ARG A 169 -19.61 1.79 12.62
N SER A 170 -19.78 3.06 12.21
CA SER A 170 -20.65 3.44 11.09
C SER A 170 -20.00 3.13 9.72
N LEU A 171 -18.69 3.33 9.60
CA LEU A 171 -17.93 3.03 8.37
C LEU A 171 -17.66 1.54 8.14
N SER A 172 -17.69 0.73 9.20
CA SER A 172 -17.40 -0.70 9.15
C SER A 172 -18.32 -1.48 8.21
N GLY A 173 -19.53 -1.01 7.91
CA GLY A 173 -20.42 -1.66 6.93
C GLY A 173 -20.06 -1.39 5.47
N TYR A 174 -19.36 -0.28 5.19
CA TYR A 174 -19.11 0.23 3.83
C TYR A 174 -17.64 0.18 3.42
N HIS A 175 -16.80 -0.51 4.19
CA HIS A 175 -15.35 -0.52 3.98
C HIS A 175 -14.94 -0.98 2.57
N THR A 176 -15.54 -2.06 2.06
CA THR A 176 -15.29 -2.54 0.69
C THR A 176 -15.82 -1.58 -0.37
N VAL A 177 -16.95 -0.93 -0.09
CA VAL A 177 -17.55 0.07 -1.00
C VAL A 177 -16.63 1.27 -1.15
N MET A 178 -16.00 1.73 -0.08
CA MET A 178 -15.06 2.86 -0.14
C MET A 178 -13.82 2.53 -0.99
N ILE A 179 -13.23 1.34 -0.80
CA ILE A 179 -12.09 0.88 -1.59
C ILE A 179 -12.49 0.73 -3.07
N ALA A 180 -13.65 0.13 -3.34
CA ALA A 180 -14.16 -0.04 -4.70
C ALA A 180 -14.44 1.32 -5.36
N ALA A 181 -15.09 2.25 -4.65
CA ALA A 181 -15.34 3.60 -5.13
C ALA A 181 -14.05 4.35 -5.44
N TRP A 182 -13.04 4.25 -4.56
CA TRP A 182 -11.72 4.82 -4.82
C TRP A 182 -11.07 4.22 -6.07
N ALA A 183 -11.08 2.89 -6.20
CA ALA A 183 -10.49 2.20 -7.35
C ALA A 183 -11.20 2.58 -8.65
N LEU A 184 -12.53 2.66 -8.65
CA LEU A 184 -13.32 3.12 -9.78
C LEU A 184 -13.04 4.59 -10.10
N PHE A 185 -12.89 5.45 -9.10
CA PHE A 185 -12.57 6.86 -9.29
C PHE A 185 -11.20 7.04 -9.95
N VAL A 186 -10.15 6.39 -9.42
CA VAL A 186 -8.80 6.47 -10.00
C VAL A 186 -8.78 5.88 -11.41
N THR A 187 -9.40 4.71 -11.61
CA THR A 187 -9.49 4.06 -12.93
C THR A 187 -10.27 4.94 -13.91
N GLY A 188 -11.36 5.58 -13.47
CA GLY A 188 -12.13 6.52 -14.26
C GLY A 188 -11.32 7.74 -14.69
N ILE A 189 -10.51 8.32 -13.81
CA ILE A 189 -9.61 9.42 -14.16
C ILE A 189 -8.57 8.96 -15.19
N VAL A 190 -7.97 7.79 -14.99
CA VAL A 190 -6.99 7.22 -15.92
C VAL A 190 -7.61 6.97 -17.29
N LEU A 191 -8.76 6.31 -17.37
CA LEU A 191 -9.46 6.03 -18.62
C LEU A 191 -9.88 7.31 -19.34
N THR A 192 -10.43 8.28 -18.60
CA THR A 192 -10.86 9.54 -19.20
C THR A 192 -9.69 10.36 -19.74
N ARG A 193 -8.59 10.46 -19.00
CA ARG A 193 -7.43 11.25 -19.43
C ARG A 193 -6.65 10.63 -20.58
N PHE A 194 -6.52 9.32 -20.62
CA PHE A 194 -5.62 8.67 -21.58
C PHE A 194 -6.34 8.05 -22.79
N TRP A 195 -7.59 7.61 -22.64
CA TRP A 195 -8.33 6.92 -23.70
C TRP A 195 -9.55 7.69 -24.22
N LEU A 196 -10.35 8.30 -23.34
CA LEU A 196 -11.60 8.96 -23.76
C LEU A 196 -11.43 10.45 -24.10
N GLY A 197 -10.41 11.11 -23.56
CA GLY A 197 -10.14 12.54 -23.75
C GLY A 197 -9.12 12.89 -24.84
N ASN A 198 -8.48 11.87 -25.45
CA ASN A 198 -7.52 12.03 -26.55
C ASN A 198 -8.13 11.62 -27.92
N GLY A 199 -9.46 11.61 -28.02
CA GLY A 199 -10.21 11.41 -29.27
C GLY A 199 -10.60 12.71 -29.94
#